data_AF-A0A847XID2-F1
#
_entry.id   AF-A0A847XID2-F1
#
_cell.length_a   1.000
_cell.length_b   1.000
_cell.length_c   1.000
_cell.angle_alpha   90.00
_cell.angle_beta   90.00
_cell.angle_gamma   90.00
#
_symmetry.space_group_name_H-M   'P 1'
#
loop_
_entity.id
_entity.type
_entity.pdbx_description
1 polymer ?
#
loop_
_entity_poly.entity_id
_entity_poly.type
_entity_poly.pdbx_seq_one_letter_code
_entity_poly.pdbx_strand_id
1 'polypeptide(L)'
;NIYRKLLNSNNEYLEELNLELIKKEKQLYLFNSLDNNFSNFISRVTGVLKHEFNFVIEFIIHKISNKDFMDIEKVEALIFKTETKFEYLIYQDNRAKKTIYLLKNLINKIKTLNSMEKEMGNLVTIEKWFDFYTTKYMIIKNDLDKDNNIYEIIDNIVEDNRIRISLKQRVNLIIDKINKQYETFLYNNFDNIHRQNMGKYSILSALSKISKYSNEKTVLLVIDAMRWDIWEIAQNILEGHGYVQENKDDFLVAMIPTITSISRLSLFSGNKYKTIIDEKMNNVYEYDYRDESKHLKRFFKGKKVGFTIGGKEKFNRLMDKDLDIYAFIYSESDAVLHGLTDINKDIIYYILKEQIDNIIKEVENRFDDKFNIVVTTDHGTIDIKNSKGIYLENTVTSYLKNYSINYSNHGKYIRIFSMDSIDKENYDEIHSYFKDLDYFHIITIEDMTKYYLPKKEKDEYNLFYLICKYKYHIGSTTRSTNTHGGFSMNETLIPFAVFQKELENIKELDIVIISNLVYKTNSKLTIKVINPNDFNIRNINLSIKPFINKYKIDFIKRESSIEFEINIIPEVHGTVDLNTTIDYEKLGREIHETKTIQIDVKEDLKTRISKDIKKSRRLDF
;
A
#
# COMPACT_ATOMS: atom_id res chain seq x y z
N ASN A 1 22.34 13.36 -32.60
CA ASN A 1 23.64 13.87 -32.05
C ASN A 1 23.99 15.28 -32.50
N ILE A 2 23.98 15.63 -33.79
CA ILE A 2 24.33 17.00 -34.25
C ILE A 2 23.34 18.06 -33.73
N TYR A 3 22.03 17.81 -33.83
CA TYR A 3 20.99 18.72 -33.34
C TYR A 3 21.08 19.00 -31.82
N ARG A 4 21.38 17.97 -31.02
CA ARG A 4 21.60 18.11 -29.56
C ARG A 4 22.84 18.95 -29.25
N LYS A 5 23.93 18.77 -29.99
CA LYS A 5 25.14 19.58 -29.84
C LYS A 5 24.87 21.06 -30.16
N LEU A 6 24.09 21.34 -31.22
CA LEU A 6 23.69 22.70 -31.60
C LEU A 6 22.80 23.38 -30.55
N LEU A 7 21.85 22.66 -29.95
CA LEU A 7 21.02 23.25 -28.90
C LEU A 7 21.83 23.50 -27.62
N ASN A 8 22.70 22.57 -27.22
CA ASN A 8 23.57 22.75 -26.05
C ASN A 8 24.49 23.98 -26.16
N SER A 9 24.97 24.30 -27.37
CA SER A 9 25.84 25.45 -27.59
C SER A 9 25.11 26.80 -27.60
N ASN A 10 23.76 26.81 -27.49
CA ASN A 10 22.93 28.01 -27.61
C ASN A 10 21.91 28.16 -26.45
N ASN A 11 22.25 27.70 -25.24
CA ASN A 11 21.35 27.76 -24.09
C ASN A 11 20.90 29.20 -23.74
N GLU A 12 21.78 30.19 -23.78
CA GLU A 12 21.44 31.60 -23.49
C GLU A 12 20.36 32.11 -24.46
N TYR A 13 20.47 31.78 -25.74
CA TYR A 13 19.46 32.13 -26.74
C TYR A 13 18.10 31.47 -26.49
N LEU A 14 18.10 30.22 -26.00
CA LEU A 14 16.86 29.55 -25.60
C LEU A 14 16.21 30.23 -24.39
N GLU A 15 16.98 30.75 -23.45
CA GLU A 15 16.46 31.53 -22.32
C GLU A 15 15.85 32.86 -22.78
N GLU A 16 16.51 33.59 -23.68
CA GLU A 16 15.96 34.80 -24.30
C GLU A 16 14.62 34.52 -25.01
N LEU A 17 14.56 33.42 -25.78
CA LEU A 17 13.32 33.00 -26.43
C LEU A 17 12.21 32.67 -25.43
N ASN A 18 12.53 32.01 -24.31
CA ASN A 18 11.54 31.76 -23.25
C ASN A 18 11.00 33.08 -22.67
N LEU A 19 11.87 34.05 -22.40
CA LEU A 19 11.47 35.36 -21.86
C LEU A 19 10.60 36.14 -22.85
N GLU A 20 10.95 36.14 -24.14
CA GLU A 20 10.13 36.78 -25.17
C GLU A 20 8.78 36.09 -25.35
N LEU A 21 8.73 34.76 -25.27
CA LEU A 21 7.50 33.99 -25.35
C LEU A 21 6.55 34.35 -24.19
N ILE A 22 7.07 34.44 -22.95
CA ILE A 22 6.32 34.87 -21.76
C ILE A 22 5.72 36.28 -21.97
N LYS A 23 6.52 37.24 -22.45
CA LYS A 23 6.05 38.63 -22.67
C LYS A 23 4.93 38.70 -23.70
N LYS A 24 4.95 37.82 -24.70
CA LYS A 24 4.03 37.84 -25.85
C LYS A 24 2.92 36.81 -25.77
N GLU A 25 2.84 36.01 -24.70
CA GLU A 25 1.89 34.89 -24.55
C GLU A 25 0.47 35.27 -24.96
N LYS A 26 -0.08 36.35 -24.37
CA LYS A 26 -1.45 36.84 -24.65
C LYS A 26 -1.67 37.26 -26.11
N GLN A 27 -0.61 37.62 -26.82
CA GLN A 27 -0.64 38.04 -28.22
C GLN A 27 -0.52 36.86 -29.19
N LEU A 28 -0.09 35.70 -28.69
CA LEU A 28 0.16 34.52 -29.50
C LEU A 28 -1.09 33.63 -29.55
N TYR A 29 -1.64 33.49 -30.76
CA TYR A 29 -2.79 32.60 -31.02
C TYR A 29 -2.55 31.16 -30.55
N LEU A 30 -1.29 30.72 -30.53
CA LEU A 30 -0.88 29.40 -30.04
C LEU A 30 -1.43 29.13 -28.64
N PHE A 31 -1.35 30.09 -27.71
CA PHE A 31 -1.78 29.92 -26.32
C PHE A 31 -3.28 30.22 -26.08
N ASN A 32 -3.99 30.78 -27.07
CA ASN A 32 -5.38 31.24 -26.93
C ASN A 32 -6.45 30.21 -27.40
N SER A 33 -6.08 29.08 -28.05
CA SER A 33 -7.04 28.17 -28.72
C SER A 33 -7.18 26.77 -28.09
N LEU A 34 -7.38 26.70 -26.78
CA LEU A 34 -7.19 25.45 -26.01
C LEU A 34 -8.40 24.51 -25.91
N ASP A 35 -9.63 25.00 -26.10
CA ASP A 35 -10.79 24.20 -25.68
C ASP A 35 -11.07 22.97 -26.55
N ASN A 36 -10.69 22.98 -27.84
CA ASN A 36 -11.00 21.88 -28.77
C ASN A 36 -9.83 21.36 -29.64
N ASN A 37 -8.61 21.92 -29.52
CA ASN A 37 -7.54 21.60 -30.49
C ASN A 37 -6.13 21.42 -29.89
N PHE A 38 -6.04 20.89 -28.67
CA PHE A 38 -4.76 20.70 -27.99
C PHE A 38 -3.75 19.79 -28.73
N SER A 39 -4.22 18.80 -29.49
CA SER A 39 -3.33 17.97 -30.33
C SER A 39 -2.64 18.80 -31.42
N ASN A 40 -3.31 19.84 -31.93
CA ASN A 40 -2.75 20.82 -32.86
C ASN A 40 -1.83 21.83 -32.17
N PHE A 41 -2.04 22.12 -30.89
CA PHE A 41 -1.09 22.90 -30.09
C PHE A 41 0.24 22.14 -29.94
N ILE A 42 0.20 20.90 -29.46
CA ILE A 42 1.40 20.05 -29.26
C ILE A 42 2.15 19.80 -30.57
N SER A 43 1.48 19.73 -31.71
CA SER A 43 2.18 19.59 -32.99
C SER A 43 2.94 20.85 -33.40
N ARG A 44 2.51 22.04 -32.94
CA ARG A 44 3.07 23.35 -33.31
C ARG A 44 4.15 23.87 -32.36
N VAL A 45 4.18 23.45 -31.11
CA VAL A 45 5.24 23.86 -30.17
C VAL A 45 6.61 23.39 -30.65
N THR A 46 7.66 24.08 -30.22
CA THR A 46 9.04 23.75 -30.59
C THR A 46 9.50 22.44 -29.96
N GLY A 47 9.07 22.17 -28.72
CA GLY A 47 9.51 21.01 -27.95
C GLY A 47 10.84 21.22 -27.20
N VAL A 48 11.42 22.42 -27.26
CA VAL A 48 12.70 22.74 -26.59
C VAL A 48 12.59 23.86 -25.56
N LEU A 49 11.49 24.62 -25.57
CA LEU A 49 11.27 25.76 -24.67
C LEU A 49 10.54 25.34 -23.40
N LYS A 50 11.00 25.86 -22.25
CA LYS A 50 10.46 25.57 -20.92
C LYS A 50 9.08 26.17 -20.69
N HIS A 51 8.84 27.38 -21.20
CA HIS A 51 7.53 28.01 -21.06
C HIS A 51 6.45 27.24 -21.84
N GLU A 52 6.74 26.76 -23.05
CA GLU A 52 5.83 25.87 -23.79
C GLU A 52 5.53 24.59 -22.99
N PHE A 53 6.56 23.98 -22.40
CA PHE A 53 6.40 22.79 -21.57
C PHE A 53 5.50 23.05 -20.36
N ASN A 54 5.76 24.10 -19.58
CA ASN A 54 4.97 24.44 -18.40
C ASN A 54 3.50 24.68 -18.75
N PHE A 55 3.24 25.41 -19.84
CA PHE A 55 1.88 25.64 -20.32
C PHE A 55 1.15 24.33 -20.68
N VAL A 56 1.84 23.38 -21.31
CA VAL A 56 1.29 22.04 -21.57
C VAL A 56 0.96 21.31 -20.28
N ILE A 57 1.85 21.37 -19.28
CA ILE A 57 1.66 20.72 -17.99
C ILE A 57 0.44 21.29 -17.27
N GLU A 58 0.30 22.61 -17.21
CA GLU A 58 -0.86 23.28 -16.59
C GLU A 58 -2.17 22.87 -17.28
N PHE A 59 -2.18 22.83 -18.62
CA PHE A 59 -3.34 22.37 -19.36
C PHE A 59 -3.71 20.92 -19.03
N ILE A 60 -2.71 20.01 -19.01
CA ILE A 60 -2.92 18.60 -18.63
C ILE A 60 -3.51 18.51 -17.22
N ILE A 61 -2.94 19.22 -16.25
CA ILE A 61 -3.42 19.26 -14.86
C ILE A 61 -4.85 19.77 -14.80
N HIS A 62 -5.19 20.83 -15.54
CA HIS A 62 -6.55 21.34 -15.58
C HIS A 62 -7.53 20.30 -16.16
N LYS A 63 -7.15 19.57 -17.22
CA LYS A 63 -7.98 18.47 -17.76
C LYS A 63 -8.15 17.33 -16.76
N ILE A 64 -7.10 16.96 -16.01
CA ILE A 64 -7.18 15.97 -14.91
C ILE A 64 -8.17 16.46 -13.83
N SER A 65 -8.19 17.76 -13.54
CA SER A 65 -9.03 18.34 -12.49
C SER A 65 -10.51 18.48 -12.85
N ASN A 66 -10.87 18.37 -14.13
CA ASN A 66 -12.26 18.51 -14.57
C ASN A 66 -13.16 17.40 -14.03
N LYS A 67 -14.45 17.73 -13.87
CA LYS A 67 -15.44 16.85 -13.24
C LYS A 67 -15.44 15.46 -13.91
N ASP A 68 -15.49 14.43 -13.06
CA ASP A 68 -15.59 13.01 -13.41
C ASP A 68 -14.34 12.30 -13.96
N PHE A 69 -13.17 12.95 -14.07
CA PHE A 69 -11.98 12.34 -14.70
C PHE A 69 -12.35 11.81 -16.11
N MET A 70 -13.34 12.44 -16.74
CA MET A 70 -13.76 12.10 -18.08
C MET A 70 -12.60 12.34 -19.03
N ASP A 71 -12.45 11.44 -20.00
CA ASP A 71 -11.36 11.45 -20.98
C ASP A 71 -9.95 11.21 -20.39
N ILE A 72 -9.82 10.54 -19.24
CA ILE A 72 -8.51 10.19 -18.65
C ILE A 72 -7.59 9.48 -19.66
N GLU A 73 -8.18 8.69 -20.57
CA GLU A 73 -7.50 8.03 -21.68
C GLU A 73 -6.90 9.02 -22.68
N LYS A 74 -7.63 10.10 -23.02
CA LYS A 74 -7.10 11.14 -23.93
C LYS A 74 -5.99 11.94 -23.26
N VAL A 75 -6.12 12.20 -21.96
CA VAL A 75 -5.10 12.89 -21.17
C VAL A 75 -3.83 12.04 -21.06
N GLU A 76 -3.96 10.73 -20.85
CA GLU A 76 -2.82 9.82 -20.86
C GLU A 76 -2.05 9.87 -22.19
N ALA A 77 -2.76 9.71 -23.31
CA ALA A 77 -2.15 9.76 -24.64
C ALA A 77 -1.41 11.07 -24.89
N LEU A 78 -1.92 12.15 -24.32
CA LEU A 78 -1.32 13.46 -24.40
C LEU A 78 -0.04 13.60 -23.57
N ILE A 79 0.04 12.98 -22.40
CA ILE A 79 1.26 12.94 -21.57
C ILE A 79 2.38 12.23 -22.35
N PHE A 80 2.10 11.08 -22.96
CA PHE A 80 3.10 10.37 -23.78
C PHE A 80 3.51 11.17 -25.02
N LYS A 81 2.55 11.80 -25.71
CA LYS A 81 2.87 12.69 -26.84
C LYS A 81 3.76 13.86 -26.42
N THR A 82 3.49 14.42 -25.24
CA THR A 82 4.29 15.51 -24.66
C THR A 82 5.71 15.05 -24.35
N GLU A 83 5.88 13.88 -23.74
CA GLU A 83 7.22 13.31 -23.47
C GLU A 83 8.05 13.17 -24.76
N THR A 84 7.44 12.62 -25.82
CA THR A 84 8.12 12.49 -27.11
C THR A 84 8.43 13.84 -27.74
N LYS A 85 7.49 14.79 -27.68
CA LYS A 85 7.67 16.13 -28.27
C LYS A 85 8.76 16.93 -27.56
N PHE A 86 8.88 16.78 -26.24
CA PHE A 86 9.83 17.51 -25.40
C PHE A 86 11.04 16.65 -24.99
N GLU A 87 11.35 15.57 -25.72
CA GLU A 87 12.42 14.61 -25.37
C GLU A 87 13.77 15.32 -25.11
N TYR A 88 14.10 16.33 -25.92
CA TYR A 88 15.32 17.10 -25.74
C TYR A 88 15.34 17.88 -24.42
N LEU A 89 14.27 18.64 -24.13
CA LEU A 89 14.17 19.42 -22.90
C LEU A 89 14.20 18.50 -21.68
N ILE A 90 13.47 17.39 -21.72
CA ILE A 90 13.41 16.39 -20.64
C ILE A 90 14.77 15.74 -20.39
N TYR A 91 15.57 15.54 -21.43
CA TYR A 91 16.92 15.02 -21.29
C TYR A 91 17.87 15.99 -20.56
N GLN A 92 17.64 17.30 -20.71
CA GLN A 92 18.52 18.35 -20.14
C GLN A 92 18.03 18.91 -18.79
N ASP A 93 16.71 18.98 -18.57
CA ASP A 93 16.11 19.56 -17.37
C ASP A 93 15.54 18.46 -16.45
N ASN A 94 16.25 18.21 -15.35
CA ASN A 94 15.84 17.25 -14.32
C ASN A 94 14.46 17.53 -13.73
N ARG A 95 14.04 18.82 -13.65
CA ARG A 95 12.69 19.16 -13.18
C ARG A 95 11.65 18.74 -14.21
N ALA A 96 11.86 19.04 -15.49
CA ALA A 96 10.95 18.61 -16.56
C ALA A 96 10.83 17.08 -16.60
N LYS A 97 11.95 16.36 -16.45
CA LYS A 97 11.97 14.90 -16.32
C LYS A 97 11.16 14.40 -15.13
N LYS A 98 11.35 14.99 -13.95
CA LYS A 98 10.59 14.65 -12.74
C LYS A 98 9.09 14.94 -12.92
N THR A 99 8.72 16.07 -13.52
CA THR A 99 7.32 16.44 -13.76
C THR A 99 6.60 15.44 -14.68
N ILE A 100 7.21 15.05 -15.81
CA ILE A 100 6.62 14.03 -16.70
C ILE A 100 6.49 12.68 -16.01
N TYR A 101 7.51 12.26 -15.26
CA TYR A 101 7.45 11.04 -14.48
C TYR A 101 6.30 11.05 -13.46
N LEU A 102 6.17 12.13 -12.68
CA LEU A 102 5.10 12.27 -11.70
C LEU A 102 3.71 12.38 -12.33
N LEU A 103 3.56 13.01 -13.50
CA LEU A 103 2.30 13.06 -14.24
C LEU A 103 1.85 11.68 -14.73
N LYS A 104 2.78 10.87 -15.25
CA LYS A 104 2.49 9.47 -15.62
C LYS A 104 2.10 8.64 -14.40
N ASN A 105 2.76 8.85 -13.27
CA ASN A 105 2.36 8.18 -12.03
C ASN A 105 0.97 8.64 -11.56
N LEU A 106 0.67 9.95 -11.65
CA LEU A 106 -0.65 10.48 -11.28
C LEU A 106 -1.75 9.88 -12.14
N ILE A 107 -1.59 9.83 -13.47
CA ILE A 107 -2.62 9.30 -14.37
C ILE A 107 -2.90 7.81 -14.10
N ASN A 108 -1.84 7.02 -13.88
CA ASN A 108 -1.96 5.61 -13.50
C ASN A 108 -2.69 5.41 -12.17
N LYS A 109 -2.39 6.25 -11.17
CA LYS A 109 -3.05 6.20 -9.86
C LYS A 109 -4.51 6.64 -9.95
N ILE A 110 -4.84 7.66 -10.76
CA ILE A 110 -6.24 8.06 -10.99
C ILE A 110 -7.03 6.94 -11.67
N LYS A 111 -6.46 6.27 -12.69
CA LYS A 111 -7.08 5.09 -13.30
C LYS A 111 -7.32 3.98 -12.28
N THR A 112 -6.33 3.70 -11.45
CA THR A 112 -6.43 2.70 -10.37
C THR A 112 -7.52 3.07 -9.38
N LEU A 113 -7.59 4.34 -8.95
CA LEU A 113 -8.62 4.86 -8.06
C LEU A 113 -10.03 4.73 -8.66
N ASN A 114 -10.20 5.02 -9.95
CA ASN A 114 -11.47 4.81 -10.65
C ASN A 114 -11.87 3.32 -10.72
N SER A 115 -10.90 2.42 -10.87
CA SER A 115 -11.17 0.97 -10.80
C SER A 115 -11.58 0.54 -9.39
N MET A 116 -10.91 1.07 -8.37
CA MET A 116 -11.22 0.80 -6.96
C MET A 116 -12.65 1.22 -6.62
N GLU A 117 -13.09 2.36 -7.16
CA GLU A 117 -14.46 2.85 -6.92
C GLU A 117 -15.53 1.90 -7.46
N LYS A 118 -15.27 1.28 -8.63
CA LYS A 118 -16.19 0.33 -9.28
C LYS A 118 -16.19 -1.03 -8.58
N GLU A 119 -15.02 -1.48 -8.12
CA GLU A 119 -14.84 -2.83 -7.58
C GLU A 119 -15.24 -2.95 -6.11
N MET A 120 -15.26 -1.85 -5.35
CA MET A 120 -15.49 -1.91 -3.90
C MET A 120 -16.79 -2.65 -3.53
N GLY A 121 -17.84 -2.57 -4.37
CA GLY A 121 -19.11 -3.25 -4.14
C GLY A 121 -19.04 -4.79 -4.15
N ASN A 122 -17.98 -5.37 -4.73
CA ASN A 122 -17.81 -6.81 -4.92
C ASN A 122 -16.83 -7.46 -3.92
N LEU A 123 -16.31 -6.68 -2.96
CA LEU A 123 -15.36 -7.14 -1.94
C LEU A 123 -16.11 -7.80 -0.78
N VAL A 124 -16.45 -9.09 -0.98
CA VAL A 124 -17.30 -9.87 -0.07
C VAL A 124 -16.53 -10.89 0.79
N THR A 125 -15.24 -11.11 0.52
CA THR A 125 -14.40 -12.03 1.32
C THR A 125 -13.12 -11.33 1.77
N ILE A 126 -12.49 -11.85 2.82
CA ILE A 126 -11.27 -11.27 3.36
C ILE A 126 -10.10 -11.36 2.37
N GLU A 127 -10.04 -12.41 1.55
CA GLU A 127 -9.03 -12.57 0.49
C GLU A 127 -9.19 -11.50 -0.58
N LYS A 128 -10.42 -11.20 -1.00
CA LYS A 128 -10.68 -10.11 -1.95
C LYS A 128 -10.27 -8.77 -1.36
N TRP A 129 -10.54 -8.54 -0.07
CA TRP A 129 -10.08 -7.34 0.62
C TRP A 129 -8.56 -7.26 0.72
N PHE A 130 -7.90 -8.37 0.99
CA PHE A 130 -6.44 -8.46 1.05
C PHE A 130 -5.79 -8.20 -0.31
N ASP A 131 -6.28 -8.85 -1.37
CA ASP A 131 -5.81 -8.63 -2.73
C ASP A 131 -6.06 -7.16 -3.13
N PHE A 132 -7.25 -6.62 -2.86
CA PHE A 132 -7.55 -5.20 -3.10
C PHE A 132 -6.61 -4.25 -2.33
N TYR A 133 -6.33 -4.57 -1.07
CA TYR A 133 -5.46 -3.76 -0.21
C TYR A 133 -4.04 -3.70 -0.76
N THR A 134 -3.44 -4.87 -1.03
CA THR A 134 -2.05 -4.99 -1.45
C THR A 134 -1.81 -4.57 -2.90
N THR A 135 -2.75 -4.84 -3.80
CA THR A 135 -2.59 -4.59 -5.24
C THR A 135 -3.16 -3.27 -5.71
N LYS A 136 -3.93 -2.54 -4.89
CA LYS A 136 -4.53 -1.25 -5.28
C LYS A 136 -4.42 -0.19 -4.21
N TYR A 137 -4.94 -0.45 -3.01
CA TYR A 137 -4.97 0.56 -1.94
C TYR A 137 -3.57 1.06 -1.59
N MET A 138 -2.63 0.13 -1.38
CA MET A 138 -1.23 0.45 -1.07
C MET A 138 -0.50 1.15 -2.22
N ILE A 139 -0.92 0.93 -3.47
CA ILE A 139 -0.38 1.65 -4.63
C ILE A 139 -0.81 3.13 -4.61
N ILE A 140 -2.04 3.42 -4.18
CA ILE A 140 -2.55 4.80 -4.10
C ILE A 140 -1.97 5.54 -2.89
N LYS A 141 -1.98 4.88 -1.73
CA LYS A 141 -1.69 5.47 -0.43
C LYS A 141 -0.63 4.66 0.32
N ASN A 142 0.62 4.78 -0.12
CA ASN A 142 1.78 4.34 0.63
C ASN A 142 2.37 5.55 1.37
N ASP A 143 2.33 5.57 2.70
CA ASP A 143 2.77 6.75 3.47
C ASP A 143 4.30 6.81 3.62
N LEU A 144 5.01 5.69 3.42
CA LEU A 144 6.47 5.64 3.48
C LEU A 144 7.11 6.00 2.13
N ASP A 145 6.45 5.69 1.01
CA ASP A 145 6.96 5.94 -0.33
C ASP A 145 6.39 7.24 -0.93
N LYS A 146 7.01 8.38 -0.57
CA LYS A 146 6.54 9.72 -0.97
C LYS A 146 6.41 9.89 -2.48
N ASP A 147 7.35 9.37 -3.28
CA ASP A 147 7.31 9.50 -4.74
C ASP A 147 6.17 8.66 -5.38
N ASN A 148 5.63 7.69 -4.64
CA ASN A 148 4.50 6.85 -5.06
C ASN A 148 3.19 7.21 -4.36
N ASN A 149 3.18 8.11 -3.40
CA ASN A 149 1.97 8.55 -2.72
C ASN A 149 1.19 9.55 -3.58
N ILE A 150 -0.09 9.29 -3.85
CA ILE A 150 -0.90 10.16 -4.72
C ILE A 150 -0.99 11.61 -4.21
N TYR A 151 -1.03 11.82 -2.89
CA TYR A 151 -1.15 13.16 -2.30
C TYR A 151 0.13 13.97 -2.50
N GLU A 152 1.28 13.33 -2.29
CA GLU A 152 2.60 13.92 -2.52
C GLU A 152 2.83 14.22 -4.01
N ILE A 153 2.42 13.31 -4.90
CA ILE A 153 2.48 13.55 -6.35
C ILE A 153 1.67 14.79 -6.71
N ILE A 154 0.45 14.93 -6.20
CA ILE A 154 -0.39 16.12 -6.40
C ILE A 154 0.29 17.38 -5.88
N ASP A 155 0.87 17.34 -4.67
CA ASP A 155 1.57 18.49 -4.09
C ASP A 155 2.80 18.92 -4.89
N ASN A 156 3.51 17.97 -5.49
CA ASN A 156 4.74 18.24 -6.24
C ASN A 156 4.51 18.80 -7.64
N ILE A 157 3.34 18.54 -8.27
CA ILE A 157 3.11 18.95 -9.67
C ILE A 157 2.00 19.99 -9.84
N VAL A 158 1.11 20.17 -8.85
CA VAL A 158 -0.05 21.06 -8.98
C VAL A 158 0.19 22.38 -8.25
N GLU A 159 0.51 23.42 -9.00
CA GLU A 159 0.78 24.75 -8.44
C GLU A 159 -0.50 25.46 -7.95
N ASP A 160 -1.61 25.45 -8.73
CA ASP A 160 -2.88 26.09 -8.33
C ASP A 160 -3.51 25.38 -7.11
N ASN A 161 -3.58 26.10 -5.99
CA ASN A 161 -4.12 25.58 -4.72
C ASN A 161 -5.57 25.11 -4.83
N ARG A 162 -6.42 25.73 -5.64
CA ARG A 162 -7.83 25.32 -5.80
C ARG A 162 -7.91 23.99 -6.53
N ILE A 163 -7.11 23.81 -7.59
CA ILE A 163 -7.02 22.53 -8.32
C ILE A 163 -6.49 21.44 -7.38
N ARG A 164 -5.42 21.75 -6.64
CA ARG A 164 -4.79 20.83 -5.69
C ARG A 164 -5.77 20.34 -4.62
N ILE A 165 -6.52 21.26 -4.01
CA ILE A 165 -7.55 20.94 -3.00
C ILE A 165 -8.65 20.08 -3.63
N SER A 166 -9.15 20.45 -4.81
CA SER A 166 -10.20 19.70 -5.52
C SER A 166 -9.79 18.25 -5.80
N LEU A 167 -8.58 18.04 -6.32
CA LEU A 167 -8.04 16.70 -6.59
C LEU A 167 -7.92 15.88 -5.31
N LYS A 168 -7.33 16.44 -4.25
CA LYS A 168 -7.18 15.75 -2.96
C LYS A 168 -8.53 15.41 -2.33
N GLN A 169 -9.51 16.30 -2.40
CA GLN A 169 -10.88 16.03 -1.92
C GLN A 169 -11.49 14.84 -2.65
N ARG A 170 -11.30 14.73 -3.96
CA ARG A 170 -11.80 13.58 -4.73
C ARG A 170 -11.13 12.28 -4.34
N VAL A 171 -9.81 12.28 -4.16
CA VAL A 171 -9.09 11.11 -3.65
C VAL A 171 -9.65 10.70 -2.28
N ASN A 172 -9.82 11.66 -1.37
CA ASN A 172 -10.38 11.42 -0.04
C ASN A 172 -11.78 10.82 -0.08
N LEU A 173 -12.68 11.28 -0.96
CA LEU A 173 -14.03 10.73 -1.07
C LEU A 173 -14.03 9.23 -1.34
N ILE A 174 -13.18 8.77 -2.26
CA ILE A 174 -13.09 7.35 -2.64
C ILE A 174 -12.42 6.54 -1.51
N ILE A 175 -11.29 7.03 -0.98
CA ILE A 175 -10.56 6.36 0.12
C ILE A 175 -11.43 6.26 1.39
N ASP A 176 -12.19 7.31 1.72
CA ASP A 176 -13.10 7.32 2.86
C ASP A 176 -14.20 6.28 2.72
N LYS A 177 -14.78 6.14 1.52
CA LYS A 177 -15.83 5.16 1.24
C LYS A 177 -15.29 3.73 1.40
N ILE A 178 -14.10 3.46 0.86
CA ILE A 178 -13.41 2.17 0.97
C ILE A 178 -13.14 1.81 2.43
N ASN A 179 -12.53 2.73 3.20
CA ASN A 179 -12.18 2.47 4.60
C ASN A 179 -13.43 2.19 5.45
N LYS A 180 -14.51 2.96 5.27
CA LYS A 180 -15.80 2.72 5.95
C LYS A 180 -16.41 1.37 5.58
N GLN A 181 -16.32 0.99 4.31
CA GLN A 181 -16.85 -0.29 3.83
C GLN A 181 -16.06 -1.48 4.38
N TYR A 182 -14.73 -1.41 4.39
CA TYR A 182 -13.89 -2.45 5.01
C TYR A 182 -14.19 -2.59 6.51
N GLU A 183 -14.26 -1.46 7.22
CA GLU A 183 -14.57 -1.44 8.65
C GLU A 183 -15.93 -2.09 8.93
N THR A 184 -16.97 -1.75 8.16
CA THR A 184 -18.30 -2.36 8.29
C THR A 184 -18.27 -3.85 7.93
N PHE A 185 -17.52 -4.23 6.89
CA PHE A 185 -17.35 -5.62 6.50
C PHE A 185 -16.71 -6.43 7.63
N LEU A 186 -15.59 -5.97 8.19
CA LEU A 186 -14.86 -6.67 9.23
C LEU A 186 -15.69 -6.75 10.53
N TYR A 187 -16.35 -5.66 10.93
CA TYR A 187 -17.27 -5.66 12.07
C TYR A 187 -18.35 -6.75 11.93
N ASN A 188 -18.99 -6.84 10.76
CA ASN A 188 -20.06 -7.81 10.56
C ASN A 188 -19.57 -9.26 10.37
N ASN A 189 -18.32 -9.47 9.95
CA ASN A 189 -17.80 -10.77 9.54
C ASN A 189 -16.66 -11.31 10.41
N PHE A 190 -16.26 -10.61 11.48
CA PHE A 190 -15.09 -10.93 12.29
C PHE A 190 -15.04 -12.41 12.73
N ASP A 191 -16.11 -12.90 13.34
CA ASP A 191 -16.16 -14.28 13.83
C ASP A 191 -16.10 -15.31 12.70
N ASN A 192 -16.80 -15.05 11.58
CA ASN A 192 -16.75 -15.92 10.42
C ASN A 192 -15.33 -15.98 9.83
N ILE A 193 -14.66 -14.84 9.70
CA ILE A 193 -13.27 -14.75 9.19
C ILE A 193 -12.30 -15.56 10.05
N HIS A 194 -12.49 -15.57 11.37
CA HIS A 194 -11.61 -16.31 12.28
C HIS A 194 -11.94 -17.80 12.43
N ARG A 195 -13.14 -18.23 12.01
CA ARG A 195 -13.55 -19.66 12.02
C ARG A 195 -13.44 -20.34 10.66
N GLN A 196 -13.67 -19.61 9.57
CA GLN A 196 -13.69 -20.17 8.22
C GLN A 196 -12.37 -20.86 7.88
N ASN A 197 -12.43 -21.89 7.02
CA ASN A 197 -11.26 -22.65 6.56
C ASN A 197 -10.34 -23.08 7.71
N MET A 198 -10.94 -23.57 8.82
CA MET A 198 -10.20 -23.96 10.04
C MET A 198 -9.34 -22.84 10.63
N GLY A 199 -9.82 -21.60 10.54
CA GLY A 199 -9.12 -20.41 11.03
C GLY A 199 -7.93 -20.00 10.17
N LYS A 200 -7.90 -20.35 8.88
CA LYS A 200 -6.79 -20.04 7.95
C LYS A 200 -6.28 -18.60 8.05
N TYR A 201 -7.18 -17.63 8.18
CA TYR A 201 -6.81 -16.21 8.24
C TYR A 201 -6.72 -15.67 9.67
N SER A 202 -7.00 -16.48 10.68
CA SER A 202 -6.99 -16.04 12.07
C SER A 202 -5.56 -15.92 12.58
N ILE A 203 -5.23 -14.85 13.30
CA ILE A 203 -3.96 -14.74 14.03
C ILE A 203 -3.72 -15.93 14.98
N LEU A 204 -4.81 -16.56 15.47
CA LEU A 204 -4.77 -17.76 16.31
C LEU A 204 -4.12 -18.97 15.62
N SER A 205 -4.15 -19.00 14.29
CA SER A 205 -3.59 -20.11 13.51
C SER A 205 -2.08 -20.02 13.31
N ALA A 206 -1.44 -18.89 13.67
CA ALA A 206 -0.02 -18.65 13.43
C ALA A 206 0.86 -19.76 14.00
N LEU A 207 0.68 -20.14 15.28
CA LEU A 207 1.52 -21.19 15.89
C LEU A 207 1.30 -22.57 15.26
N SER A 208 0.06 -22.87 14.84
CA SER A 208 -0.27 -24.10 14.11
C SER A 208 0.33 -24.12 12.70
N LYS A 209 0.55 -22.95 12.08
CA LYS A 209 1.29 -22.84 10.82
C LYS A 209 2.78 -23.02 11.05
N ILE A 210 3.33 -22.39 12.10
CA ILE A 210 4.74 -22.50 12.51
C ILE A 210 5.10 -23.94 12.89
N SER A 211 4.19 -24.67 13.55
CA SER A 211 4.46 -26.05 13.98
C SER A 211 4.78 -27.00 12.84
N LYS A 212 4.31 -26.71 11.61
CA LYS A 212 4.66 -27.47 10.39
C LYS A 212 6.15 -27.41 10.07
N TYR A 213 6.84 -26.36 10.52
CA TYR A 213 8.27 -26.09 10.30
C TYR A 213 9.11 -26.41 11.54
N SER A 214 8.49 -26.74 12.67
CA SER A 214 9.15 -26.90 13.97
C SER A 214 10.07 -28.12 14.12
N ASN A 215 10.20 -28.95 13.08
CA ASN A 215 11.22 -30.00 13.02
C ASN A 215 12.60 -29.44 12.66
N GLU A 216 12.63 -28.27 12.02
CA GLU A 216 13.83 -27.49 11.76
C GLU A 216 13.94 -26.38 12.81
N LYS A 217 15.16 -25.86 13.00
CA LYS A 217 15.40 -24.70 13.84
C LYS A 217 14.65 -23.50 13.25
N THR A 218 13.88 -22.81 14.09
CA THR A 218 12.97 -21.75 13.65
C THR A 218 13.11 -20.50 14.49
N VAL A 219 13.36 -19.34 13.87
CA VAL A 219 13.20 -18.02 14.49
C VAL A 219 11.80 -17.51 14.17
N LEU A 220 11.02 -17.22 15.21
CA LEU A 220 9.78 -16.46 15.09
C LEU A 220 10.08 -15.01 15.41
N LEU A 221 10.23 -14.18 14.37
CA LEU A 221 10.38 -12.75 14.45
C LEU A 221 9.00 -12.07 14.42
N VAL A 222 8.62 -11.46 15.53
CA VAL A 222 7.41 -10.62 15.63
C VAL A 222 7.85 -9.16 15.69
N ILE A 223 7.53 -8.37 14.67
CA ILE A 223 7.84 -6.94 14.65
C ILE A 223 6.60 -6.21 15.18
N ASP A 224 6.72 -5.55 16.33
CA ASP A 224 5.58 -4.88 16.97
C ASP A 224 5.05 -3.74 16.08
N ALA A 225 3.72 -3.65 15.97
CA ALA A 225 3.00 -2.59 15.24
C ALA A 225 3.35 -2.45 13.74
N MET A 226 3.73 -3.55 13.07
CA MET A 226 4.16 -3.54 11.66
C MET A 226 3.01 -3.37 10.66
N ARG A 227 2.94 -2.19 10.04
CA ARG A 227 2.11 -1.97 8.84
C ARG A 227 2.62 -2.73 7.62
N TRP A 228 1.77 -2.88 6.61
CA TRP A 228 2.11 -3.60 5.38
C TRP A 228 3.28 -2.98 4.59
N ASP A 229 3.39 -1.65 4.55
CA ASP A 229 4.53 -0.96 3.90
C ASP A 229 5.85 -1.17 4.64
N ILE A 230 5.82 -1.30 5.97
CA ILE A 230 7.00 -1.67 6.78
C ILE A 230 7.38 -3.13 6.53
N TRP A 231 6.38 -4.00 6.41
CA TRP A 231 6.58 -5.40 6.04
C TRP A 231 7.26 -5.56 4.68
N GLU A 232 6.85 -4.78 3.67
CA GLU A 232 7.50 -4.80 2.35
C GLU A 232 9.00 -4.47 2.45
N ILE A 233 9.39 -3.58 3.36
CA ILE A 233 10.80 -3.27 3.64
C ILE A 233 11.51 -4.49 4.24
N ALA A 234 10.93 -5.10 5.28
CA ALA A 234 11.49 -6.29 5.93
C ALA A 234 11.65 -7.47 4.95
N GLN A 235 10.62 -7.72 4.13
CA GLN A 235 10.65 -8.73 3.07
C GLN A 235 11.78 -8.48 2.08
N ASN A 236 11.93 -7.25 1.58
CA ASN A 236 12.99 -6.92 0.63
C ASN A 236 14.39 -7.11 1.22
N ILE A 237 14.58 -6.83 2.51
CA ILE A 237 15.87 -7.05 3.19
C ILE A 237 16.19 -8.55 3.26
N LEU A 238 15.24 -9.39 3.69
CA LEU A 238 15.40 -10.84 3.73
C LEU A 238 15.72 -11.42 2.35
N GLU A 239 14.95 -11.01 1.34
CA GLU A 239 15.16 -11.39 -0.05
C GLU A 239 16.54 -10.98 -0.56
N GLY A 240 17.05 -9.80 -0.18
CA GLY A 240 18.42 -9.36 -0.49
C GLY A 240 19.52 -10.28 0.05
N HIS A 241 19.22 -11.09 1.07
CA HIS A 241 20.10 -12.13 1.60
C HIS A 241 19.83 -13.53 1.04
N GLY A 242 18.96 -13.65 0.03
CA GLY A 242 18.61 -14.94 -0.58
C GLY A 242 17.58 -15.75 0.21
N TYR A 243 16.83 -15.11 1.10
CA TYR A 243 15.70 -15.75 1.79
C TYR A 243 14.41 -15.52 1.00
N VAL A 244 13.79 -16.61 0.54
CA VAL A 244 12.54 -16.59 -0.25
C VAL A 244 11.39 -17.10 0.61
N GLN A 245 10.20 -16.54 0.39
CA GLN A 245 8.98 -16.94 1.09
C GLN A 245 8.49 -18.30 0.58
N GLU A 246 8.57 -19.34 1.41
CA GLU A 246 8.17 -20.71 1.07
C GLU A 246 6.65 -20.91 1.18
N ASN A 247 6.00 -20.23 2.13
CA ASN A 247 4.59 -20.48 2.42
C ASN A 247 3.65 -19.72 1.46
N LYS A 248 2.49 -20.34 1.16
CA LYS A 248 1.40 -19.72 0.36
C LYS A 248 0.48 -18.80 1.17
N ASP A 249 0.58 -18.82 2.49
CA ASP A 249 -0.17 -17.90 3.33
C ASP A 249 0.51 -16.52 3.25
N ASP A 250 -0.20 -15.51 2.76
CA ASP A 250 0.35 -14.15 2.67
C ASP A 250 0.08 -13.33 3.95
N PHE A 251 -1.07 -13.58 4.60
CA PHE A 251 -1.57 -12.72 5.66
C PHE A 251 -2.43 -13.47 6.69
N LEU A 252 -2.58 -12.84 7.85
CA LEU A 252 -3.54 -13.16 8.91
C LEU A 252 -4.36 -11.90 9.25
N VAL A 253 -5.37 -12.07 10.08
CA VAL A 253 -6.25 -11.03 10.59
C VAL A 253 -6.04 -10.94 12.10
N ALA A 254 -5.68 -9.75 12.57
CA ALA A 254 -5.47 -9.46 13.98
C ALA A 254 -6.78 -9.48 14.79
N MET A 255 -6.66 -9.60 16.10
CA MET A 255 -7.80 -9.54 17.03
C MET A 255 -8.41 -8.14 17.09
N ILE A 256 -9.65 -8.04 17.58
CA ILE A 256 -10.32 -6.77 17.89
C ILE A 256 -10.57 -6.69 19.41
N PRO A 257 -10.20 -5.58 20.08
CA PRO A 257 -9.43 -4.47 19.52
C PRO A 257 -7.99 -4.88 19.14
N THR A 258 -7.44 -4.23 18.12
CA THR A 258 -6.07 -4.47 17.60
C THR A 258 -5.02 -3.89 18.54
N ILE A 259 -4.87 -4.49 19.72
CA ILE A 259 -3.91 -4.08 20.73
C ILE A 259 -3.01 -5.24 21.10
N THR A 260 -1.78 -4.92 21.48
CA THR A 260 -0.77 -5.88 21.91
C THR A 260 -1.28 -6.86 22.97
N SER A 261 -1.94 -6.37 24.03
CA SER A 261 -2.40 -7.23 25.14
C SER A 261 -3.44 -8.28 24.74
N ILE A 262 -4.11 -8.13 23.59
CA ILE A 262 -5.10 -9.08 23.07
C ILE A 262 -4.55 -9.83 21.87
N SER A 263 -4.11 -9.13 20.82
CA SER A 263 -3.62 -9.75 19.59
C SER A 263 -2.35 -10.56 19.82
N ARG A 264 -1.36 -9.99 20.52
CA ARG A 264 -0.07 -10.66 20.75
C ARG A 264 -0.19 -11.84 21.70
N LEU A 265 -1.01 -11.69 22.74
CA LEU A 265 -1.32 -12.80 23.62
C LEU A 265 -2.04 -13.94 22.87
N SER A 266 -2.96 -13.60 21.97
CA SER A 266 -3.66 -14.57 21.13
C SER A 266 -2.70 -15.25 20.13
N LEU A 267 -1.73 -14.50 19.58
CA LEU A 267 -0.65 -15.00 18.74
C LEU A 267 0.22 -16.02 19.49
N PHE A 268 0.73 -15.68 20.68
CA PHE A 268 1.66 -16.54 21.45
C PHE A 268 0.99 -17.68 22.22
N SER A 269 -0.33 -17.70 22.33
CA SER A 269 -1.09 -18.81 22.90
C SER A 269 -1.72 -19.73 21.86
N GLY A 270 -1.86 -19.25 20.61
CA GLY A 270 -2.67 -19.92 19.59
C GLY A 270 -4.15 -20.04 19.97
N ASN A 271 -4.63 -19.21 20.92
CA ASN A 271 -5.95 -19.31 21.51
C ASN A 271 -6.69 -17.98 21.55
N LYS A 272 -8.02 -18.07 21.57
CA LYS A 272 -8.93 -16.93 21.74
C LYS A 272 -8.63 -16.23 23.06
N TYR A 273 -8.59 -14.89 23.07
CA TYR A 273 -8.41 -14.11 24.31
C TYR A 273 -9.41 -14.53 25.40
N LYS A 274 -10.69 -14.68 25.07
CA LYS A 274 -11.71 -15.25 25.96
C LYS A 274 -11.29 -16.59 26.56
N THR A 275 -10.82 -17.53 25.76
CA THR A 275 -10.41 -18.86 26.23
C THR A 275 -9.25 -18.77 27.20
N ILE A 276 -8.26 -17.90 26.93
CA ILE A 276 -7.11 -17.70 27.81
C ILE A 276 -7.57 -17.21 29.19
N ILE A 277 -8.50 -16.26 29.23
CA ILE A 277 -9.06 -15.70 30.46
C ILE A 277 -9.91 -16.73 31.20
N ASP A 278 -10.81 -17.42 30.51
CA ASP A 278 -11.66 -18.46 31.10
C ASP A 278 -10.82 -19.59 31.71
N GLU A 279 -9.78 -20.04 31.00
CA GLU A 279 -8.84 -21.05 31.50
C GLU A 279 -8.10 -20.57 32.75
N LYS A 280 -7.72 -19.29 32.81
CA LYS A 280 -7.09 -18.72 34.01
C LYS A 280 -8.05 -18.74 35.20
N MET A 281 -9.29 -18.33 35.00
CA MET A 281 -10.32 -18.31 36.05
C MET A 281 -10.66 -19.72 36.54
N ASN A 282 -10.58 -20.72 35.66
CA ASN A 282 -10.79 -22.13 35.99
C ASN A 282 -9.51 -22.83 36.49
N ASN A 283 -8.43 -22.09 36.78
CA ASN A 283 -7.15 -22.62 37.26
C ASN A 283 -6.53 -23.72 36.37
N VAL A 284 -6.75 -23.67 35.05
CA VAL A 284 -6.15 -24.61 34.08
C VAL A 284 -4.63 -24.44 34.01
N TYR A 285 -4.12 -23.26 34.37
CA TYR A 285 -2.69 -22.99 34.51
C TYR A 285 -2.43 -21.96 35.63
N GLU A 286 -1.26 -22.07 36.26
CA GLU A 286 -0.94 -21.31 37.48
C GLU A 286 -0.30 -19.94 37.20
N TYR A 287 0.36 -19.78 36.06
CA TYR A 287 1.06 -18.54 35.71
C TYR A 287 0.11 -17.40 35.32
N ASP A 288 0.62 -16.16 35.28
CA ASP A 288 -0.14 -14.98 34.84
C ASP A 288 -0.60 -15.18 33.38
N TYR A 289 -1.87 -14.95 33.08
CA TYR A 289 -2.42 -15.09 31.73
C TYR A 289 -1.69 -14.23 30.69
N ARG A 290 -0.96 -13.20 31.11
CA ARG A 290 -0.15 -12.31 30.27
C ARG A 290 1.24 -12.85 29.94
N ASP A 291 1.65 -13.97 30.52
CA ASP A 291 2.96 -14.58 30.29
C ASP A 291 3.02 -15.30 28.94
N GLU A 292 3.27 -14.53 27.88
CA GLU A 292 3.38 -14.99 26.49
C GLU A 292 4.42 -16.11 26.34
N SER A 293 5.54 -16.05 27.07
CA SER A 293 6.59 -17.08 27.03
C SER A 293 6.07 -18.44 27.51
N LYS A 294 5.31 -18.47 28.60
CA LYS A 294 4.73 -19.71 29.13
C LYS A 294 3.62 -20.25 28.26
N HIS A 295 2.78 -19.40 27.67
CA HIS A 295 1.79 -19.82 26.68
C HIS A 295 2.43 -20.47 25.46
N LEU A 296 3.49 -19.87 24.92
CA LEU A 296 4.21 -20.42 23.78
C LEU A 296 4.83 -21.79 24.11
N LYS A 297 5.45 -21.93 25.29
CA LYS A 297 5.97 -23.22 25.78
C LYS A 297 4.85 -24.25 25.98
N ARG A 298 3.68 -23.84 26.45
CA ARG A 298 2.51 -24.72 26.63
C ARG A 298 1.97 -25.21 25.28
N PHE A 299 2.05 -24.41 24.22
CA PHE A 299 1.66 -24.80 22.86
C PHE A 299 2.64 -25.82 22.27
N PHE A 300 3.94 -25.51 22.30
CA PHE A 300 4.99 -26.37 21.75
C PHE A 300 5.53 -27.40 22.77
N LYS A 301 4.64 -28.25 23.28
CA LYS A 301 5.03 -29.31 24.22
C LYS A 301 6.09 -30.23 23.59
N GLY A 302 7.17 -30.49 24.33
CA GLY A 302 8.26 -31.35 23.90
C GLY A 302 9.33 -30.67 23.04
N LYS A 303 9.20 -29.37 22.73
CA LYS A 303 10.24 -28.58 22.04
C LYS A 303 10.96 -27.65 23.03
N LYS A 304 12.24 -27.38 22.78
CA LYS A 304 13.00 -26.35 23.51
C LYS A 304 12.64 -24.97 22.96
N VAL A 305 11.87 -24.19 23.71
CA VAL A 305 11.42 -22.86 23.27
C VAL A 305 12.07 -21.76 24.10
N GLY A 306 12.69 -20.79 23.42
CA GLY A 306 13.11 -19.53 24.00
C GLY A 306 12.24 -18.37 23.55
N PHE A 307 12.19 -17.34 24.38
CA PHE A 307 11.39 -16.14 24.16
C PHE A 307 12.15 -14.93 24.68
N THR A 308 12.19 -13.84 23.91
CA THR A 308 12.69 -12.55 24.38
C THR A 308 12.02 -11.38 23.66
N ILE A 309 12.02 -10.22 24.31
CA ILE A 309 11.55 -8.94 23.78
C ILE A 309 12.71 -7.95 23.86
N GLY A 310 12.92 -7.14 22.82
CA GLY A 310 13.92 -6.07 22.80
C GLY A 310 14.55 -5.90 21.42
N GLY A 311 15.80 -5.43 21.39
CA GLY A 311 16.61 -5.34 20.17
C GLY A 311 17.72 -6.38 20.08
N LYS A 312 18.74 -6.02 19.32
CA LYS A 312 19.90 -6.84 18.92
C LYS A 312 20.53 -7.64 20.07
N GLU A 313 20.87 -6.99 21.19
CA GLU A 313 21.54 -7.68 22.30
C GLU A 313 20.70 -8.80 22.91
N LYS A 314 19.38 -8.58 23.01
CA LYS A 314 18.45 -9.58 23.58
C LYS A 314 18.32 -10.77 22.65
N PHE A 315 18.26 -10.51 21.34
CA PHE A 315 18.27 -11.57 20.33
C PHE A 315 19.55 -12.40 20.39
N ASN A 316 20.73 -11.77 20.47
CA ASN A 316 22.00 -12.50 20.53
C ASN A 316 22.07 -13.41 21.77
N ARG A 317 21.64 -12.93 22.94
CA ARG A 317 21.54 -13.76 24.16
C ARG A 317 20.53 -14.92 24.04
N LEU A 318 19.51 -14.77 23.20
CA LEU A 318 18.59 -15.87 22.88
C LEU A 318 19.29 -16.90 21.98
N MET A 319 20.08 -16.44 21.02
CA MET A 319 20.87 -17.25 20.09
C MET A 319 22.06 -17.96 20.75
N ASP A 320 22.44 -17.65 21.99
CA ASP A 320 23.43 -18.45 22.74
C ASP A 320 22.87 -19.81 23.23
N LYS A 321 21.55 -19.98 23.23
CA LYS A 321 20.87 -21.16 23.80
C LYS A 321 20.56 -22.18 22.71
N ASP A 322 20.80 -23.48 22.95
CA ASP A 322 20.31 -24.53 22.04
C ASP A 322 18.79 -24.74 22.21
N LEU A 323 18.02 -24.12 21.31
CA LEU A 323 16.56 -24.14 21.28
C LEU A 323 16.08 -24.64 19.92
N ASP A 324 14.87 -25.17 19.84
CA ASP A 324 14.21 -25.54 18.59
C ASP A 324 13.46 -24.34 18.00
N ILE A 325 12.87 -23.51 18.88
CA ILE A 325 12.11 -22.31 18.51
C ILE A 325 12.65 -21.11 19.27
N TYR A 326 13.05 -20.09 18.52
CA TYR A 326 13.57 -18.81 19.01
C TYR A 326 12.51 -17.73 18.75
N ALA A 327 11.63 -17.49 19.71
CA ALA A 327 10.65 -16.41 19.60
C ALA A 327 11.28 -15.08 20.04
N PHE A 328 11.27 -14.11 19.13
CA PHE A 328 11.82 -12.79 19.33
C PHE A 328 10.82 -11.71 18.92
N ILE A 329 10.43 -10.88 19.88
CA ILE A 329 9.60 -9.71 19.63
C ILE A 329 10.53 -8.50 19.51
N TYR A 330 10.61 -7.94 18.32
CA TYR A 330 11.32 -6.70 18.06
C TYR A 330 10.44 -5.51 18.44
N SER A 331 10.75 -4.89 19.58
CA SER A 331 9.95 -3.80 20.16
C SER A 331 10.53 -2.40 19.90
N GLU A 332 11.76 -2.31 19.38
CA GLU A 332 12.41 -1.01 19.12
C GLU A 332 11.79 -0.32 17.89
N SER A 333 11.15 -1.06 16.98
CA SER A 333 10.40 -0.50 15.85
C SER A 333 9.26 0.40 16.32
N ASP A 334 8.44 -0.05 17.28
CA ASP A 334 7.29 0.69 17.78
C ASP A 334 7.70 2.00 18.48
N ALA A 335 8.75 1.94 19.31
CA ALA A 335 9.32 3.11 19.97
C ALA A 335 9.78 4.18 18.96
N VAL A 336 10.35 3.76 17.82
CA VAL A 336 10.77 4.66 16.74
C VAL A 336 9.56 5.19 15.96
N LEU A 337 8.57 4.34 15.64
CA LEU A 337 7.35 4.73 14.94
C LEU A 337 6.48 5.72 15.75
N HIS A 338 6.53 5.65 17.07
CA HIS A 338 5.89 6.60 17.97
C HIS A 338 6.69 7.88 18.21
N GLY A 339 8.03 7.81 18.12
CA GLY A 339 8.93 8.94 18.37
C GLY A 339 9.15 9.86 17.17
N LEU A 340 8.90 9.40 15.95
CA LEU A 340 9.15 10.17 14.72
C LEU A 340 7.88 10.84 14.20
N THR A 341 7.90 12.16 14.13
CA THR A 341 6.82 12.97 13.52
C THR A 341 6.77 12.86 11.99
N ASP A 342 7.92 12.59 11.36
CA ASP A 342 8.10 12.34 9.93
C ASP A 342 8.84 11.02 9.73
N ILE A 343 8.09 9.92 9.64
CA ILE A 343 8.65 8.60 9.35
C ILE A 343 9.12 8.60 7.88
N ASN A 344 10.42 8.44 7.66
CA ASN A 344 11.02 8.23 6.33
C ASN A 344 11.29 6.73 6.11
N LYS A 345 10.94 6.22 4.92
CA LYS A 345 11.28 4.87 4.44
C LYS A 345 12.75 4.53 4.68
N ASP A 346 13.68 5.45 4.45
CA ASP A 346 15.11 5.19 4.64
C ASP A 346 15.46 4.88 6.09
N ILE A 347 14.87 5.61 7.05
CA ILE A 347 15.12 5.41 8.47
C ILE A 347 14.59 4.02 8.89
N ILE A 348 13.37 3.70 8.50
CA ILE A 348 12.77 2.38 8.76
C ILE A 348 13.59 1.28 8.10
N TYR A 349 14.06 1.48 6.88
CA TYR A 349 14.95 0.54 6.18
C TYR A 349 16.20 0.26 6.99
N TYR A 350 16.97 1.28 7.40
CA TYR A 350 18.22 1.05 8.12
C TYR A 350 18.02 0.37 9.48
N ILE A 351 16.95 0.72 10.20
CA ILE A 351 16.63 0.11 11.50
C ILE A 351 16.27 -1.37 11.34
N LEU A 352 15.37 -1.69 10.39
CA LEU A 352 15.02 -3.08 10.12
C LEU A 352 16.21 -3.85 9.54
N LYS A 353 17.01 -3.20 8.69
CA LYS A 353 18.18 -3.80 8.07
C LYS A 353 19.20 -4.22 9.12
N GLU A 354 19.53 -3.34 10.07
CA GLU A 354 20.46 -3.68 11.14
C GLU A 354 20.00 -4.93 11.90
N GLN A 355 18.73 -4.98 12.30
CA GLN A 355 18.20 -6.09 13.08
C GLN A 355 18.11 -7.39 12.26
N ILE A 356 17.66 -7.32 11.00
CA ILE A 356 17.54 -8.48 10.12
C ILE A 356 18.92 -9.00 9.72
N ASP A 357 19.87 -8.13 9.36
CA ASP A 357 21.26 -8.51 9.09
C ASP A 357 21.86 -9.25 10.29
N ASN A 358 21.59 -8.78 11.51
CA ASN A 358 22.04 -9.45 12.72
C ASN A 358 21.37 -10.82 12.90
N ILE A 359 20.06 -10.93 12.68
CA ILE A 359 19.34 -12.22 12.74
C ILE A 359 19.96 -13.23 11.77
N ILE A 360 20.15 -12.82 10.52
CA ILE A 360 20.72 -13.68 9.47
C ILE A 360 22.14 -14.09 9.85
N LYS A 361 23.00 -13.13 10.24
CA LYS A 361 24.37 -13.42 10.66
C LYS A 361 24.42 -14.45 11.79
N GLU A 362 23.65 -14.27 12.86
CA GLU A 362 23.68 -15.18 14.00
C GLU A 362 23.11 -16.57 13.68
N VAL A 363 22.08 -16.62 12.82
CA VAL A 363 21.50 -17.88 12.34
C VAL A 363 22.48 -18.64 11.45
N GLU A 364 23.06 -17.97 10.45
CA GLU A 364 23.98 -18.59 9.48
C GLU A 364 25.32 -18.98 10.10
N ASN A 365 25.81 -18.22 11.11
CA ASN A 365 27.02 -18.60 11.84
C ASN A 365 26.82 -19.85 12.71
N ARG A 366 25.58 -20.19 13.05
CA ARG A 366 25.27 -21.21 14.05
C ARG A 366 24.70 -22.48 13.46
N PHE A 367 23.98 -22.38 12.36
CA PHE A 367 23.30 -23.52 11.74
C PHE A 367 23.82 -23.71 10.32
N ASP A 368 24.45 -24.86 10.07
CA ASP A 368 24.81 -25.32 8.72
C ASP A 368 23.60 -25.92 7.97
N ASP A 369 22.56 -26.29 8.73
CA ASP A 369 21.33 -26.92 8.23
C ASP A 369 20.27 -25.91 7.77
N LYS A 370 19.25 -26.44 7.09
CA LYS A 370 18.04 -25.71 6.72
C LYS A 370 17.37 -25.08 7.94
N PHE A 371 17.11 -23.78 7.85
CA PHE A 371 16.59 -22.94 8.93
C PHE A 371 15.40 -22.10 8.46
N ASN A 372 14.43 -21.89 9.34
CA ASN A 372 13.22 -21.09 9.04
C ASN A 372 13.21 -19.75 9.77
N ILE A 373 13.04 -18.66 9.03
CA ILE A 373 12.70 -17.35 9.60
C ILE A 373 11.21 -17.10 9.36
N VAL A 374 10.42 -17.12 10.43
CA VAL A 374 9.01 -16.74 10.38
C VAL A 374 8.90 -15.27 10.76
N VAL A 375 8.22 -14.48 9.94
CA VAL A 375 8.00 -13.05 10.20
C VAL A 375 6.51 -12.76 10.26
N THR A 376 6.08 -12.07 11.32
CA THR A 376 4.69 -11.60 11.49
C THR A 376 4.63 -10.40 12.45
N THR A 377 3.42 -9.98 12.80
CA THR A 377 3.12 -8.91 13.75
C THR A 377 1.84 -9.24 14.53
N ASP A 378 1.60 -8.54 15.62
CA ASP A 378 0.35 -8.61 16.38
C ASP A 378 -0.75 -7.72 15.79
N HIS A 379 -0.38 -6.53 15.31
CA HIS A 379 -1.25 -5.61 14.58
C HIS A 379 -0.42 -4.61 13.75
N GLY A 380 -1.09 -3.75 12.99
CA GLY A 380 -0.47 -2.55 12.42
C GLY A 380 -0.98 -1.26 13.08
N THR A 381 -0.84 -0.12 12.40
CA THR A 381 -1.17 1.22 12.92
C THR A 381 -1.83 2.11 11.87
N ILE A 382 -2.52 3.16 12.33
CA ILE A 382 -3.04 4.24 11.46
C ILE A 382 -2.57 5.62 11.89
N ASP A 383 -2.47 6.52 10.92
CA ASP A 383 -2.31 7.95 11.14
C ASP A 383 -3.66 8.63 11.47
N ILE A 384 -3.70 9.41 12.54
CA ILE A 384 -4.88 10.14 13.03
C ILE A 384 -4.93 11.61 12.62
N LYS A 385 -3.95 12.14 11.86
CA LYS A 385 -3.90 13.56 11.43
C LYS A 385 -5.21 14.09 10.84
N ASN A 386 -5.95 13.25 10.11
CA ASN A 386 -7.21 13.61 9.46
C ASN A 386 -8.46 13.05 10.16
N SER A 387 -8.36 12.72 11.45
CA SER A 387 -9.46 12.17 12.25
C SER A 387 -9.85 13.11 13.39
N LYS A 388 -11.12 13.01 13.81
CA LYS A 388 -11.72 13.82 14.87
C LYS A 388 -11.47 13.15 16.24
N GLY A 389 -10.86 13.90 17.15
CA GLY A 389 -10.68 13.47 18.53
C GLY A 389 -11.98 13.48 19.32
N ILE A 390 -12.26 12.40 20.03
CA ILE A 390 -13.34 12.28 21.02
C ILE A 390 -12.79 12.69 22.38
N TYR A 391 -13.45 13.64 23.03
CA TYR A 391 -13.05 14.14 24.33
C TYR A 391 -13.69 13.32 25.45
N LEU A 392 -12.90 12.44 26.07
CA LEU A 392 -13.40 11.44 27.03
C LEU A 392 -14.14 12.03 28.23
N GLU A 393 -13.70 13.16 28.78
CA GLU A 393 -14.32 13.72 29.98
C GLU A 393 -15.80 14.03 29.75
N ASN A 394 -16.12 14.64 28.60
CA ASN A 394 -17.47 15.08 28.28
C ASN A 394 -18.33 13.96 27.69
N THR A 395 -17.71 13.06 26.91
CA THR A 395 -18.45 12.04 26.14
C THR A 395 -18.61 10.72 26.88
N VAL A 396 -17.73 10.41 27.84
CA VAL A 396 -17.70 9.08 28.49
C VAL A 396 -17.73 9.24 30.00
N THR A 397 -16.76 9.97 30.55
CA THR A 397 -16.53 10.06 32.00
C THR A 397 -17.71 10.67 32.73
N SER A 398 -18.17 11.83 32.26
CA SER A 398 -19.29 12.57 32.90
C SER A 398 -20.60 11.79 32.84
N TYR A 399 -20.82 11.04 31.77
CA TYR A 399 -22.02 10.23 31.60
C TYR A 399 -22.00 8.98 32.51
N LEU A 400 -20.90 8.21 32.50
CA LEU A 400 -20.79 6.97 33.27
C LEU A 400 -20.69 7.18 34.79
N LYS A 401 -20.26 8.37 35.25
CA LYS A 401 -20.21 8.72 36.68
C LYS A 401 -21.55 8.51 37.40
N ASN A 402 -22.67 8.70 36.71
CA ASN A 402 -24.02 8.55 37.28
C ASN A 402 -24.41 7.07 37.54
N TYR A 403 -23.67 6.12 36.97
CA TYR A 403 -24.03 4.70 36.99
C TYR A 403 -23.03 3.83 37.78
N SER A 404 -22.03 4.44 38.45
CA SER A 404 -20.93 3.71 39.11
C SER A 404 -20.19 2.72 38.19
N ILE A 405 -20.13 3.05 36.90
CA ILE A 405 -19.49 2.22 35.88
C ILE A 405 -18.10 2.78 35.58
N ASN A 406 -17.14 1.87 35.46
CA ASN A 406 -15.76 2.19 35.15
C ASN A 406 -15.49 2.00 33.66
N TYR A 407 -14.42 2.65 33.20
CA TYR A 407 -13.92 2.42 31.86
C TYR A 407 -12.39 2.45 31.84
N SER A 408 -11.83 1.79 30.84
CA SER A 408 -10.42 1.87 30.47
C SER A 408 -10.37 2.16 28.97
N ASN A 409 -9.29 2.78 28.51
CA ASN A 409 -9.14 3.14 27.11
C ASN A 409 -7.69 2.94 26.67
N HIS A 410 -7.53 2.64 25.39
CA HIS A 410 -6.22 2.58 24.74
C HIS A 410 -6.41 2.76 23.23
N GLY A 411 -5.59 3.62 22.63
CA GLY A 411 -5.66 3.91 21.20
C GLY A 411 -7.07 4.31 20.74
N LYS A 412 -7.71 3.44 19.95
CA LYS A 412 -9.05 3.62 19.38
C LYS A 412 -10.17 2.85 20.09
N TYR A 413 -9.94 2.29 21.27
CA TYR A 413 -10.99 1.57 21.98
C TYR A 413 -11.19 2.01 23.43
N ILE A 414 -12.41 1.80 23.91
CA ILE A 414 -12.82 1.98 25.30
C ILE A 414 -13.48 0.68 25.76
N ARG A 415 -12.98 0.08 26.84
CA ARG A 415 -13.66 -1.01 27.54
C ARG A 415 -14.43 -0.43 28.70
N ILE A 416 -15.73 -0.68 28.73
CA ILE A 416 -16.66 -0.29 29.79
C ILE A 416 -16.98 -1.53 30.62
N PHE A 417 -16.84 -1.40 31.94
CA PHE A 417 -16.98 -2.52 32.86
C PHE A 417 -17.49 -2.08 34.24
N SER A 418 -18.05 -3.03 34.98
CA SER A 418 -18.56 -2.82 36.33
C SER A 418 -18.01 -3.87 37.30
N MET A 419 -17.95 -3.55 38.59
CA MET A 419 -17.59 -4.51 39.64
C MET A 419 -18.77 -5.45 39.96
N ASP A 420 -19.99 -4.92 39.88
CA ASP A 420 -21.22 -5.66 40.14
C ASP A 420 -22.05 -5.81 38.85
N SER A 421 -22.99 -6.76 38.85
CA SER A 421 -23.97 -6.87 37.77
C SER A 421 -24.84 -5.61 37.71
N ILE A 422 -25.04 -5.06 36.52
CA ILE A 422 -25.96 -3.94 36.33
C ILE A 422 -27.34 -4.43 35.92
N ASP A 423 -28.39 -3.71 36.32
CA ASP A 423 -29.74 -4.00 35.88
C ASP A 423 -29.93 -3.65 34.39
N LYS A 424 -30.98 -4.22 33.81
CA LYS A 424 -31.24 -4.12 32.37
C LYS A 424 -31.60 -2.70 31.94
N GLU A 425 -32.29 -1.93 32.78
CA GLU A 425 -32.73 -0.57 32.44
C GLU A 425 -31.51 0.34 32.28
N ASN A 426 -30.59 0.32 33.25
CA ASN A 426 -29.33 1.05 33.17
C ASN A 426 -28.45 0.59 31.99
N TYR A 427 -28.37 -0.72 31.72
CA TYR A 427 -27.62 -1.24 30.56
C TYR A 427 -28.18 -0.70 29.23
N ASP A 428 -29.50 -0.77 29.05
CA ASP A 428 -30.19 -0.34 27.83
C ASP A 428 -30.08 1.17 27.63
N GLU A 429 -30.15 1.97 28.70
CA GLU A 429 -29.98 3.43 28.65
C GLU A 429 -28.56 3.80 28.19
N ILE A 430 -27.54 3.19 28.79
CA ILE A 430 -26.13 3.44 28.43
C ILE A 430 -25.85 3.02 27.00
N HIS A 431 -26.39 1.88 26.58
CA HIS A 431 -26.27 1.42 25.20
C HIS A 431 -26.90 2.42 24.22
N SER A 432 -28.09 2.94 24.52
CA SER A 432 -28.75 3.94 23.69
C SER A 432 -27.91 5.22 23.57
N TYR A 433 -27.36 5.72 24.68
CA TYR A 433 -26.50 6.90 24.69
C TYR A 433 -25.30 6.75 23.75
N PHE A 434 -24.53 5.66 23.85
CA PHE A 434 -23.37 5.47 22.99
C PHE A 434 -23.74 5.22 21.53
N LYS A 435 -24.89 4.60 21.28
CA LYS A 435 -25.42 4.39 19.93
C LYS A 435 -25.78 5.73 19.26
N ASP A 436 -26.43 6.64 19.99
CA ASP A 436 -26.86 7.94 19.48
C ASP A 436 -25.68 8.89 19.16
N LEU A 437 -24.53 8.70 19.79
CA LEU A 437 -23.31 9.45 19.48
C LEU A 437 -22.74 9.12 18.08
N ASP A 438 -22.99 7.91 17.57
CA ASP A 438 -22.51 7.41 16.27
C ASP A 438 -20.97 7.45 16.06
N TYR A 439 -20.19 7.52 17.15
CA TYR A 439 -18.73 7.53 17.08
C TYR A 439 -18.10 6.13 17.15
N PHE A 440 -18.87 5.13 17.57
CA PHE A 440 -18.34 3.81 17.94
C PHE A 440 -19.08 2.68 17.25
N HIS A 441 -18.33 1.65 16.89
CA HIS A 441 -18.84 0.29 16.83
C HIS A 441 -18.94 -0.26 18.26
N ILE A 442 -20.08 -0.82 18.63
CA ILE A 442 -20.37 -1.23 20.00
C ILE A 442 -20.43 -2.75 20.06
N ILE A 443 -19.44 -3.36 20.70
CA ILE A 443 -19.47 -4.80 21.00
C ILE A 443 -20.16 -4.97 22.36
N THR A 444 -21.39 -5.45 22.33
CA THR A 444 -22.22 -5.69 23.52
C THR A 444 -21.83 -6.98 24.22
N ILE A 445 -22.36 -7.20 25.44
CA ILE A 445 -22.11 -8.44 26.19
C ILE A 445 -22.56 -9.71 25.43
N GLU A 446 -23.60 -9.61 24.62
CA GLU A 446 -24.08 -10.69 23.75
C GLU A 446 -23.10 -10.98 22.61
N ASP A 447 -22.48 -9.93 22.06
CA ASP A 447 -21.59 -10.02 20.92
C ASP A 447 -20.13 -10.32 21.29
N MET A 448 -19.72 -10.17 22.56
CA MET A 448 -18.34 -10.44 23.01
C MET A 448 -17.80 -11.81 22.57
N THR A 449 -18.63 -12.84 22.54
CA THR A 449 -18.19 -14.18 22.11
C THR A 449 -17.86 -14.23 20.62
N LYS A 450 -18.53 -13.42 19.78
CA LYS A 450 -18.20 -13.28 18.35
C LYS A 450 -16.81 -12.66 18.17
N TYR A 451 -16.43 -11.76 19.07
CA TYR A 451 -15.13 -11.08 19.07
C TYR A 451 -14.05 -11.76 19.91
N TYR A 452 -14.36 -12.92 20.48
CA TYR A 452 -13.46 -13.66 21.38
C TYR A 452 -13.01 -12.86 22.60
N LEU A 453 -13.88 -11.97 23.08
CA LEU A 453 -13.70 -11.21 24.31
C LEU A 453 -14.42 -11.91 25.47
N PRO A 454 -13.86 -11.88 26.69
CA PRO A 454 -14.51 -12.46 27.86
C PRO A 454 -15.66 -11.57 28.35
N LYS A 455 -16.68 -12.18 28.95
CA LYS A 455 -17.74 -11.44 29.65
C LYS A 455 -17.30 -10.96 31.04
N LYS A 456 -16.31 -11.63 31.62
CA LYS A 456 -15.75 -11.31 32.93
C LYS A 456 -14.23 -11.43 32.88
N GLU A 457 -13.51 -10.43 33.39
CA GLU A 457 -12.04 -10.43 33.48
C GLU A 457 -11.63 -9.78 34.80
N LYS A 458 -10.78 -10.45 35.61
CA LYS A 458 -10.32 -9.95 36.92
C LYS A 458 -11.43 -9.50 37.87
N ASP A 459 -12.48 -10.31 37.96
CA ASP A 459 -13.68 -10.00 38.75
C ASP A 459 -14.53 -8.81 38.27
N GLU A 460 -14.17 -8.20 37.14
CA GLU A 460 -14.94 -7.15 36.49
C GLU A 460 -15.85 -7.73 35.41
N TYR A 461 -17.11 -7.29 35.37
CA TYR A 461 -18.06 -7.62 34.32
C TYR A 461 -17.90 -6.65 33.15
N ASN A 462 -17.55 -7.18 31.98
CA ASN A 462 -17.48 -6.39 30.76
C ASN A 462 -18.89 -6.09 30.28
N LEU A 463 -19.15 -4.80 30.00
CA LEU A 463 -20.44 -4.33 29.51
C LEU A 463 -20.36 -4.05 28.00
N PHE A 464 -19.37 -3.23 27.61
CA PHE A 464 -19.18 -2.82 26.21
C PHE A 464 -17.70 -2.72 25.87
N TYR A 465 -17.35 -3.06 24.63
CA TYR A 465 -16.16 -2.53 23.98
C TYR A 465 -16.59 -1.55 22.90
N LEU A 466 -16.28 -0.27 23.09
CA LEU A 466 -16.52 0.79 22.13
C LEU A 466 -15.27 0.92 21.26
N ILE A 467 -15.39 0.64 19.97
CA ILE A 467 -14.30 0.77 19.00
C ILE A 467 -14.58 2.00 18.13
N CYS A 468 -13.69 2.99 18.12
CA CYS A 468 -13.88 4.20 17.33
C CYS A 468 -14.03 3.89 15.84
N LYS A 469 -15.12 4.38 15.24
CA LYS A 469 -15.37 4.31 13.79
C LYS A 469 -14.30 5.06 13.00
N TYR A 470 -14.23 4.79 11.71
CA TYR A 470 -13.36 5.51 10.79
C TYR A 470 -13.55 7.03 10.90
N LYS A 471 -12.45 7.79 10.87
CA LYS A 471 -12.33 9.23 11.20
C LYS A 471 -12.54 9.63 12.66
N TYR A 472 -12.64 8.69 13.60
CA TYR A 472 -12.64 9.02 15.02
C TYR A 472 -11.45 8.38 15.75
N HIS A 473 -10.94 9.08 16.76
CA HIS A 473 -9.94 8.59 17.70
C HIS A 473 -10.19 9.17 19.09
N ILE A 474 -9.48 8.67 20.11
CA ILE A 474 -9.57 9.19 21.47
C ILE A 474 -8.56 10.34 21.63
N GLY A 475 -9.03 11.55 21.92
CA GLY A 475 -8.22 12.78 21.81
C GLY A 475 -7.18 13.00 22.91
N SER A 476 -7.25 12.28 24.04
CA SER A 476 -6.38 12.50 25.21
C SER A 476 -5.29 11.44 25.41
N THR A 477 -5.24 10.40 24.58
CA THR A 477 -4.41 9.21 24.80
C THR A 477 -3.17 9.13 23.91
N THR A 478 -3.11 9.95 22.85
CA THR A 478 -2.10 9.82 21.81
C THR A 478 -1.25 11.09 21.73
N ARG A 479 -0.01 11.05 22.23
CA ARG A 479 1.01 12.08 21.92
C ARG A 479 1.61 11.91 20.51
N SER A 480 1.38 10.74 19.91
CA SER A 480 1.83 10.33 18.57
C SER A 480 0.70 10.52 17.56
N THR A 481 1.04 10.84 16.31
CA THR A 481 0.07 10.87 15.20
C THR A 481 -0.33 9.47 14.74
N ASN A 482 0.31 8.41 15.24
CA ASN A 482 -0.04 7.02 14.98
C ASN A 482 -0.74 6.38 16.19
N THR A 483 -1.76 5.56 15.92
CA THR A 483 -2.54 4.80 16.90
C THR A 483 -3.00 3.45 16.35
N HIS A 484 -3.62 2.64 17.19
CA HIS A 484 -4.18 1.33 16.86
C HIS A 484 -5.43 1.01 17.73
N GLY A 485 -6.01 -0.18 17.60
CA GLY A 485 -7.18 -0.64 18.38
C GLY A 485 -8.50 -0.67 17.59
N GLY A 486 -8.48 -0.34 16.30
CA GLY A 486 -9.64 -0.29 15.41
C GLY A 486 -9.71 -1.40 14.35
N PHE A 487 -10.59 -1.19 13.38
CA PHE A 487 -10.96 -2.10 12.30
C PHE A 487 -10.31 -1.77 10.94
N SER A 488 -9.29 -0.91 10.87
CA SER A 488 -8.75 -0.52 9.56
C SER A 488 -7.93 -1.65 8.90
N MET A 489 -7.82 -1.62 7.57
CA MET A 489 -6.98 -2.57 6.82
C MET A 489 -5.52 -2.52 7.31
N ASN A 490 -5.00 -1.32 7.57
CA ASN A 490 -3.63 -1.12 8.06
C ASN A 490 -3.39 -1.67 9.46
N GLU A 491 -4.43 -1.81 10.29
CA GLU A 491 -4.31 -2.40 11.63
C GLU A 491 -4.50 -3.91 11.63
N THR A 492 -5.41 -4.41 10.79
CA THR A 492 -5.97 -5.76 10.93
C THR A 492 -5.43 -6.76 9.92
N LEU A 493 -5.06 -6.35 8.70
CA LEU A 493 -4.42 -7.22 7.71
C LEU A 493 -2.92 -7.27 8.01
N ILE A 494 -2.49 -8.35 8.67
CA ILE A 494 -1.13 -8.50 9.15
C ILE A 494 -0.36 -9.53 8.31
N PRO A 495 0.93 -9.29 8.00
CA PRO A 495 1.74 -10.25 7.25
C PRO A 495 2.00 -11.52 8.05
N PHE A 496 2.11 -12.64 7.34
CA PHE A 496 2.62 -13.89 7.88
C PHE A 496 3.41 -14.61 6.81
N ALA A 497 4.72 -14.73 7.00
CA ALA A 497 5.60 -15.34 6.01
C ALA A 497 6.60 -16.26 6.69
N VAL A 498 6.93 -17.35 6.00
CA VAL A 498 7.99 -18.28 6.37
C VAL A 498 9.04 -18.21 5.29
N PHE A 499 10.26 -17.88 5.68
CA PHE A 499 11.39 -17.74 4.79
C PHE A 499 12.40 -18.86 4.99
N GLN A 500 12.91 -19.34 3.86
CA GLN A 500 14.02 -20.28 3.79
C GLN A 500 15.06 -19.74 2.82
N LYS A 501 16.32 -20.10 3.05
CA LYS A 501 17.41 -19.72 2.15
C LYS A 501 17.31 -20.56 0.89
N GLU A 502 17.00 -19.91 -0.23
CA GLU A 502 16.97 -20.55 -1.54
C GLU A 502 17.71 -19.68 -2.57
N LEU A 503 18.63 -20.32 -3.30
CA LEU A 503 19.33 -19.71 -4.43
C LEU A 503 18.51 -20.00 -5.70
N GLU A 504 17.26 -19.54 -5.74
CA GLU A 504 16.45 -19.72 -6.94
C GLU A 504 17.01 -18.90 -8.11
N ASN A 505 16.88 -19.45 -9.32
CA ASN A 505 17.10 -18.70 -10.55
C ASN A 505 15.85 -17.89 -10.86
N ILE A 506 15.97 -16.56 -10.77
CA ILE A 506 14.93 -15.61 -11.16
C ILE A 506 14.59 -15.85 -12.63
N LYS A 507 13.34 -16.22 -12.91
CA LYS A 507 12.81 -16.42 -14.27
C LYS A 507 12.43 -15.08 -14.86
N GLU A 508 12.73 -14.90 -16.15
CA GLU A 508 12.39 -13.69 -16.89
C GLU A 508 10.88 -13.42 -16.90
N LEU A 509 10.49 -12.15 -16.89
CA LEU A 509 9.11 -11.76 -17.08
C LEU A 509 8.69 -11.98 -18.54
N ASP A 510 7.47 -12.50 -18.72
CA ASP A 510 6.90 -12.58 -20.06
C ASP A 510 6.02 -11.37 -20.37
N ILE A 511 6.02 -10.94 -21.62
CA ILE A 511 5.25 -9.78 -22.07
C ILE A 511 4.51 -10.07 -23.37
N VAL A 512 3.22 -9.77 -23.34
CA VAL A 512 2.34 -9.84 -24.51
C VAL A 512 1.82 -8.45 -24.80
N ILE A 513 1.98 -8.00 -26.05
CA ILE A 513 1.50 -6.71 -26.52
C ILE A 513 0.42 -6.95 -27.58
N ILE A 514 -0.78 -6.46 -27.30
CA ILE A 514 -1.92 -6.49 -28.22
C ILE A 514 -2.20 -5.05 -28.67
N SER A 515 -2.16 -4.82 -29.98
CA SER A 515 -2.17 -3.47 -30.52
C SER A 515 -3.16 -3.32 -31.68
N ASN A 516 -3.99 -2.28 -31.63
CA ASN A 516 -4.79 -1.79 -32.75
C ASN A 516 -4.49 -0.31 -32.97
N LEU A 517 -3.27 -0.01 -33.42
CA LEU A 517 -2.78 1.36 -33.52
C LEU A 517 -3.15 1.99 -34.86
N VAL A 518 -3.59 3.25 -34.80
CA VAL A 518 -3.88 4.08 -35.98
C VAL A 518 -3.02 5.34 -35.91
N TYR A 519 -2.27 5.59 -36.98
CA TYR A 519 -1.39 6.74 -37.11
C TYR A 519 -2.11 8.06 -36.81
N LYS A 520 -1.48 8.92 -35.99
CA LYS A 520 -1.98 10.24 -35.55
C LYS A 520 -3.33 10.24 -34.87
N THR A 521 -3.81 9.08 -34.45
CA THR A 521 -5.11 8.91 -33.80
C THR A 521 -4.89 8.36 -32.40
N ASN A 522 -5.70 8.82 -31.45
CA ASN A 522 -5.69 8.23 -30.11
C ASN A 522 -6.01 6.74 -30.23
N SER A 523 -5.04 5.92 -29.84
CA SER A 523 -5.04 4.49 -30.03
C SER A 523 -4.64 3.81 -28.73
N LYS A 524 -5.00 2.53 -28.62
CA LYS A 524 -4.86 1.77 -27.39
C LYS A 524 -3.84 0.65 -27.57
N LEU A 525 -2.90 0.58 -26.64
CA LEU A 525 -1.93 -0.51 -26.51
C LEU A 525 -2.28 -1.31 -25.26
N THR A 526 -2.68 -2.56 -25.43
CA THR A 526 -2.94 -3.49 -24.33
C THR A 526 -1.69 -4.30 -24.06
N ILE A 527 -1.22 -4.29 -22.81
CA ILE A 527 0.02 -4.93 -22.40
C ILE A 527 -0.32 -5.88 -21.26
N LYS A 528 0.15 -7.12 -21.38
CA LYS A 528 0.11 -8.12 -20.32
C LYS A 528 1.53 -8.49 -19.93
N VAL A 529 1.87 -8.30 -18.65
CA VAL A 529 3.14 -8.74 -18.07
C VAL A 529 2.87 -9.90 -17.13
N ILE A 530 3.61 -11.00 -17.31
CA ILE A 530 3.42 -12.27 -16.61
C ILE A 530 4.64 -12.49 -15.72
N ASN A 531 4.38 -12.71 -14.43
CA ASN A 531 5.38 -13.12 -13.45
C ASN A 531 5.32 -14.64 -13.23
N PRO A 532 6.26 -15.41 -13.81
CA PRO A 532 6.33 -16.86 -13.62
C PRO A 532 7.03 -17.29 -12.33
N ASN A 533 7.49 -16.32 -11.53
CA ASN A 533 8.19 -16.57 -10.28
C ASN A 533 7.19 -16.79 -9.14
N ASP A 534 7.61 -17.56 -8.14
CA ASP A 534 6.86 -17.86 -6.92
C ASP A 534 6.95 -16.74 -5.86
N PHE A 535 7.60 -15.62 -6.22
CA PHE A 535 7.71 -14.40 -5.44
C PHE A 535 7.08 -13.19 -6.13
N ASN A 536 6.68 -12.20 -5.33
CA ASN A 536 6.13 -10.94 -5.84
C ASN A 536 7.25 -10.07 -6.43
N ILE A 537 6.92 -9.25 -7.42
CA ILE A 537 7.86 -8.29 -8.04
C ILE A 537 7.25 -6.89 -7.98
N ARG A 538 8.08 -5.89 -7.69
CA ARG A 538 7.67 -4.49 -7.44
C ARG A 538 8.53 -3.53 -8.24
N ASN A 539 8.01 -2.31 -8.42
CA ASN A 539 8.74 -1.18 -9.01
C ASN A 539 9.38 -1.48 -10.38
N ILE A 540 8.67 -2.22 -11.24
CA ILE A 540 9.15 -2.59 -12.56
C ILE A 540 9.09 -1.37 -13.47
N ASN A 541 10.17 -1.09 -14.18
CA ASN A 541 10.23 -0.06 -15.21
C ASN A 541 10.13 -0.73 -16.58
N LEU A 542 9.06 -0.42 -17.29
CA LEU A 542 8.80 -0.90 -18.63
C LEU A 542 9.08 0.22 -19.65
N SER A 543 9.88 -0.07 -20.67
CA SER A 543 10.03 0.74 -21.87
C SER A 543 9.45 -0.02 -23.06
N ILE A 544 8.72 0.66 -23.95
CA ILE A 544 8.24 0.11 -25.22
C ILE A 544 8.49 1.16 -26.30
N LYS A 545 9.72 1.23 -26.81
CA LYS A 545 10.09 2.23 -27.81
C LYS A 545 9.57 1.85 -29.19
N PRO A 546 9.12 2.81 -30.02
CA PRO A 546 9.26 4.26 -29.85
C PRO A 546 8.10 4.94 -29.09
N PHE A 547 7.12 4.19 -28.57
CA PHE A 547 5.88 4.79 -28.04
C PHE A 547 5.95 5.20 -26.57
N ILE A 548 6.66 4.43 -25.75
CA ILE A 548 6.68 4.57 -24.29
C ILE A 548 8.14 4.53 -23.86
N ASN A 549 8.68 5.66 -23.43
CA ASN A 549 10.07 5.67 -22.95
C ASN A 549 10.22 5.00 -21.59
N LYS A 550 9.24 5.23 -20.71
CA LYS A 550 9.19 4.67 -19.35
C LYS A 550 7.75 4.61 -18.87
N TYR A 551 7.38 3.47 -18.32
CA TYR A 551 6.10 3.19 -17.67
C TYR A 551 6.41 2.40 -16.40
N LYS A 552 5.84 2.82 -15.28
CA LYS A 552 6.04 2.14 -14.00
C LYS A 552 4.91 1.15 -13.75
N ILE A 553 5.27 -0.09 -13.46
CA ILE A 553 4.37 -1.12 -12.93
C ILE A 553 4.73 -1.30 -11.46
N ASP A 554 3.83 -0.90 -10.57
CA ASP A 554 4.13 -0.85 -9.14
C ASP A 554 4.26 -2.24 -8.50
N PHE A 555 3.42 -3.21 -8.92
CA PHE A 555 3.35 -4.53 -8.31
C PHE A 555 2.84 -5.60 -9.29
N ILE A 556 3.44 -6.79 -9.27
CA ILE A 556 2.91 -8.02 -9.85
C ILE A 556 3.02 -9.14 -8.82
N LYS A 557 1.89 -9.79 -8.53
CA LYS A 557 1.83 -10.93 -7.60
C LYS A 557 2.65 -12.10 -8.16
N ARG A 558 3.18 -12.94 -7.28
CA ARG A 558 3.73 -14.26 -7.64
C ARG A 558 2.76 -15.08 -8.49
N GLU A 559 3.31 -15.83 -9.44
CA GLU A 559 2.58 -16.75 -10.33
C GLU A 559 1.33 -16.12 -10.97
N SER A 560 1.42 -14.85 -11.36
CA SER A 560 0.28 -14.07 -11.81
C SER A 560 0.65 -13.18 -12.99
N SER A 561 -0.34 -12.47 -13.53
CA SER A 561 -0.14 -11.50 -14.59
C SER A 561 -0.92 -10.23 -14.32
N ILE A 562 -0.36 -9.10 -14.72
CA ILE A 562 -1.08 -7.84 -14.79
C ILE A 562 -1.36 -7.51 -16.25
N GLU A 563 -2.60 -7.10 -16.54
CA GLU A 563 -2.99 -6.58 -17.84
C GLU A 563 -3.45 -5.14 -17.67
N PHE A 564 -2.91 -4.25 -18.50
CA PHE A 564 -3.24 -2.83 -18.46
C PHE A 564 -3.15 -2.22 -19.84
N GLU A 565 -3.71 -1.02 -19.96
CA GLU A 565 -3.96 -0.37 -21.23
C GLU A 565 -3.37 1.03 -21.20
N ILE A 566 -2.53 1.33 -22.18
CA ILE A 566 -1.91 2.63 -22.37
C ILE A 566 -2.46 3.24 -23.65
N ASN A 567 -3.04 4.42 -23.52
CA ASN A 567 -3.46 5.22 -24.66
C ASN A 567 -2.27 6.02 -25.17
N ILE A 568 -2.08 6.02 -26.49
CA ILE A 568 -0.98 6.70 -27.18
C ILE A 568 -1.49 7.33 -28.48
N ILE A 569 -0.74 8.31 -29.00
CA ILE A 569 -0.94 8.85 -30.34
C ILE A 569 0.31 8.47 -31.16
N PRO A 570 0.24 7.44 -32.02
CA PRO A 570 1.39 7.00 -32.81
C PRO A 570 1.83 8.05 -33.83
N GLU A 571 3.12 8.38 -33.84
CA GLU A 571 3.74 9.29 -34.82
C GLU A 571 4.52 8.54 -35.92
N VAL A 572 4.43 7.21 -35.94
CA VAL A 572 4.96 6.31 -36.97
C VAL A 572 3.83 5.45 -37.56
N HIS A 573 4.04 4.88 -38.75
CA HIS A 573 3.06 4.02 -39.45
C HIS A 573 3.78 2.86 -40.15
N GLY A 574 3.03 1.80 -40.48
CA GLY A 574 3.57 0.56 -41.05
C GLY A 574 3.93 -0.47 -39.97
N THR A 575 4.76 -1.44 -40.33
CA THR A 575 5.31 -2.40 -39.38
C THR A 575 6.42 -1.73 -38.56
N VAL A 576 6.27 -1.76 -37.23
CA VAL A 576 7.15 -1.08 -36.28
C VAL A 576 7.73 -2.10 -35.32
N ASP A 577 9.06 -2.11 -35.20
CA ASP A 577 9.77 -2.87 -34.19
C ASP A 577 9.66 -2.16 -32.83
N LEU A 578 9.06 -2.85 -31.86
CA LEU A 578 8.99 -2.41 -30.47
C LEU A 578 10.16 -2.96 -29.70
N ASN A 579 11.10 -2.07 -29.35
CA ASN A 579 12.17 -2.43 -28.41
C ASN A 579 11.63 -2.28 -27.00
N THR A 580 11.29 -3.41 -26.40
CA THR A 580 10.77 -3.52 -25.05
C THR A 580 11.89 -3.79 -24.08
N THR A 581 11.99 -3.00 -23.01
CA THR A 581 12.91 -3.26 -21.89
C THR A 581 12.14 -3.34 -20.59
N ILE A 582 12.52 -4.27 -19.72
CA ILE A 582 11.94 -4.46 -18.39
C ILE A 582 13.10 -4.41 -17.38
N ASP A 583 13.06 -3.42 -16.48
CA ASP A 583 14.05 -3.24 -15.43
C ASP A 583 13.41 -3.39 -14.05
N TYR A 584 13.97 -4.22 -13.19
CA TYR A 584 13.53 -4.37 -11.79
C TYR A 584 14.66 -4.88 -10.91
N GLU A 585 14.48 -4.78 -9.59
CA GLU A 585 15.41 -5.33 -8.60
C GLU A 585 14.74 -6.49 -7.87
N LYS A 586 15.47 -7.60 -7.71
CA LYS A 586 15.01 -8.74 -6.92
C LYS A 586 16.19 -9.55 -6.38
N LEU A 587 16.09 -10.02 -5.15
CA LEU A 587 17.16 -10.74 -4.43
C LEU A 587 18.51 -9.97 -4.44
N GLY A 588 18.46 -8.64 -4.32
CA GLY A 588 19.64 -7.76 -4.38
C GLY A 588 20.32 -7.68 -5.75
N ARG A 589 19.67 -8.14 -6.82
CA ARG A 589 20.17 -8.10 -8.20
C ARG A 589 19.31 -7.17 -9.04
N GLU A 590 19.96 -6.31 -9.82
CA GLU A 590 19.30 -5.58 -10.91
C GLU A 590 19.11 -6.53 -12.09
N ILE A 591 17.89 -6.59 -12.61
CA ILE A 591 17.50 -7.44 -13.73
C ILE A 591 17.11 -6.53 -14.89
N HIS A 592 17.72 -6.79 -16.04
CA HIS A 592 17.50 -6.07 -17.30
C HIS A 592 17.12 -7.07 -18.38
N GLU A 593 15.87 -7.04 -18.82
CA GLU A 593 15.35 -7.91 -19.87
C GLU A 593 15.02 -7.08 -21.11
N THR A 594 15.37 -7.60 -22.30
CA THR A 594 15.07 -6.92 -23.57
C THR A 594 14.38 -7.86 -24.55
N LYS A 595 13.29 -7.41 -25.17
CA LYS A 595 12.54 -8.14 -26.19
C LYS A 595 12.20 -7.21 -27.35
N THR A 596 12.30 -7.70 -28.59
CA THR A 596 11.83 -6.97 -29.77
C THR A 596 10.53 -7.60 -30.26
N ILE A 597 9.47 -6.81 -30.36
CA ILE A 597 8.12 -7.26 -30.75
C ILE A 597 7.68 -6.45 -31.97
N GLN A 598 7.24 -7.11 -33.05
CA GLN A 598 6.74 -6.42 -34.23
C GLN A 598 5.24 -6.18 -34.12
N ILE A 599 4.80 -4.95 -34.41
CA ILE A 599 3.38 -4.62 -34.51
C ILE A 599 3.08 -3.76 -35.73
N ASP A 600 1.83 -3.75 -36.18
CA ASP A 600 1.37 -2.92 -37.29
C ASP A 600 0.63 -1.67 -36.80
N VAL A 601 1.02 -0.52 -37.36
CA VAL A 601 0.32 0.76 -37.18
C VAL A 601 -0.36 1.17 -38.48
N LYS A 602 -1.68 1.14 -38.49
CA LYS A 602 -2.50 1.41 -39.68
C LYS A 602 -2.51 2.92 -39.99
N GLU A 603 -2.48 3.28 -41.27
CA GLU A 603 -2.79 4.64 -41.68
C GLU A 603 -4.27 4.94 -41.46
N ASP A 604 -4.57 6.14 -40.96
CA ASP A 604 -5.94 6.66 -40.91
C ASP A 604 -6.52 6.78 -42.33
N LEU A 605 -7.71 6.19 -42.53
CA LEU A 605 -8.44 6.18 -43.80
C LEU A 605 -8.68 7.58 -44.37
N LYS A 606 -8.97 8.57 -43.53
CA LYS A 606 -9.16 9.97 -44.01
C LYS A 606 -7.85 10.56 -44.53
N THR A 607 -6.75 10.30 -43.84
CA THR A 607 -5.42 10.74 -44.24
C THR A 607 -4.98 10.06 -45.55
N ARG A 608 -5.24 8.75 -45.70
CA ARG A 608 -4.97 8.00 -46.92
C ARG A 608 -5.79 8.52 -48.11
N ILE A 609 -7.10 8.69 -47.94
CA ILE A 609 -7.99 9.26 -48.97
C ILE A 609 -7.55 10.67 -49.38
N SER A 610 -7.17 11.53 -48.42
CA SER A 610 -6.71 12.89 -48.72
C SER A 610 -5.35 12.91 -49.45
N LYS A 611 -4.43 12.00 -49.12
CA LYS A 611 -3.18 11.79 -49.88
C LYS A 611 -3.45 11.26 -51.29
N ASP A 612 -4.36 10.30 -51.44
CA ASP A 612 -4.73 9.72 -52.72
C ASP A 612 -5.40 10.76 -53.64
N ILE A 613 -6.26 11.62 -53.09
CA ILE A 613 -6.84 12.78 -53.80
C ILE A 613 -5.77 13.82 -54.16
N LYS A 614 -4.79 14.09 -53.28
CA LYS A 614 -3.67 15.00 -53.60
C LYS A 614 -2.71 14.42 -54.65
N LYS A 615 -2.52 13.10 -54.68
CA LYS A 615 -1.74 12.40 -55.70
C LYS A 615 -2.48 12.35 -57.03
N SER A 616 -3.79 12.12 -57.03
CA SER A 616 -4.59 12.14 -58.27
C SER A 616 -4.62 13.53 -58.91
N ARG A 617 -4.67 14.60 -58.10
CA ARG A 617 -4.58 16.00 -58.58
C ARG A 617 -3.18 16.43 -59.04
N ARG A 618 -2.13 15.62 -58.85
CA ARG A 618 -0.77 15.90 -59.36
C ARG A 618 -0.49 15.26 -60.72
N LEU A 619 -1.43 14.47 -61.26
CA LEU A 619 -1.31 13.85 -62.59
C LEU A 619 -2.00 14.66 -63.71
N ASP A 620 -2.62 15.80 -63.37
CA ASP A 620 -3.15 16.76 -64.33
C ASP A 620 -2.37 18.09 -64.24
N PHE A 621 -1.11 18.08 -64.66
CA PHE A 621 -0.37 19.28 -65.11
C PHE A 621 0.70 18.89 -66.12
#